data_AF-A0AAV0YBY5-F1
#
_entry.id   AF-A0AAV0YBY5-F1
#
_cell.length_a   1.000
_cell.length_b   1.000
_cell.length_c   1.000
_cell.angle_alpha   90.00
_cell.angle_beta   90.00
_cell.angle_gamma   90.00
#
_symmetry.space_group_name_H-M   'P 1'
#
loop_
_entity.id
_entity.type
_entity.pdbx_description
1 polymer ?
#
loop_
_entity_poly.entity_id
_entity_poly.type
_entity_poly.pdbx_seq_one_letter_code
_entity_poly.pdbx_strand_id
1 'polypeptide(L)'
;MVQTSNPHHNHETLVLKSAIYSRILLLTLIIFFRTLLSPYDTSASLNPPCLATTTTTTTTANDTHRSPIASAIENGIVWDSVYFVRAAECGYEYEQSYAFLPFLPLTISFLSPSTLFSFLPQRSLFALSAYVINNIAFVLAALYFYRVSVAILKDPEIALRATVLFCFNPASVFYSSIYSESLYAVLSLGGLYYFVSEKNNLSVLLLALSGCARSNGVLNAGYFCFQTMHRAYHALFQNKNVTLALQIVFVGALRSACIFAPFVAFQAYGYYNMCVGRFPDEIRPWCKTRVPLLYNYIQSHYWGVGFLRYFQLKQLPNFLLASPILSLAFFSVVHYAKSRPQIFFSLGFDTTIKEKSRSVVSLSEDHSKFKVAGSVEKSSVRAEEHFNVRRRKNVIKDDVSNAPIESEPAAGQGYLSASVLPFVLHLGFMAGTAFLVMHVQVATRFLSASPPLYWFASYIMANPAKYHRWGYLVWAYSAGYILLGSLLFSNFYPFT
;
A
#
# COMPACT_ATOMS: atom_id res chain seq x y z
N MET A 1 26.76 -25.13 -22.27
CA MET A 1 25.97 -23.89 -22.41
C MET A 1 25.37 -23.56 -21.06
N VAL A 2 26.05 -22.73 -20.27
CA VAL A 2 25.49 -22.21 -19.01
C VAL A 2 24.61 -21.04 -19.42
N GLN A 3 23.29 -21.24 -19.37
CA GLN A 3 22.32 -20.19 -19.64
C GLN A 3 22.46 -19.16 -18.51
N THR A 4 23.15 -18.05 -18.79
CA THR A 4 23.26 -16.91 -17.87
C THR A 4 21.89 -16.26 -17.75
N SER A 5 21.07 -16.81 -16.84
CA SER A 5 19.77 -16.25 -16.49
C SER A 5 19.97 -14.81 -15.98
N ASN A 6 19.21 -13.88 -16.55
CA ASN A 6 19.26 -12.47 -16.17
C ASN A 6 18.91 -12.36 -14.67
N PRO A 7 19.79 -11.82 -13.80
CA PRO A 7 19.59 -11.82 -12.35
C PRO A 7 18.24 -11.21 -11.93
N HIS A 8 17.72 -10.23 -12.70
CA HIS A 8 16.39 -9.67 -12.48
C HIS A 8 15.25 -10.68 -12.63
N HIS A 9 15.33 -11.58 -13.62
CA HIS A 9 14.31 -12.60 -13.86
C HIS A 9 14.30 -13.66 -12.74
N ASN A 10 15.48 -13.99 -12.22
CA ASN A 10 15.61 -14.89 -11.08
C ASN A 10 14.99 -14.29 -9.81
N HIS A 11 15.19 -12.99 -9.57
CA HIS A 11 14.60 -12.32 -8.41
C HIS A 11 13.07 -12.20 -8.51
N GLU A 12 12.50 -11.86 -9.66
CA GLU A 12 11.03 -11.84 -9.82
C GLU A 12 10.42 -13.22 -9.58
N THR A 13 11.09 -14.28 -10.04
CA THR A 13 10.68 -15.66 -9.78
C THR A 13 10.72 -15.99 -8.29
N LEU A 14 11.76 -15.56 -7.57
CA LEU A 14 11.86 -15.75 -6.13
C LEU A 14 10.77 -14.98 -5.37
N VAL A 15 10.50 -13.73 -5.76
CA VAL A 15 9.41 -12.91 -5.20
C VAL A 15 8.07 -13.61 -5.37
N LEU A 16 7.77 -14.12 -6.57
CA LEU A 16 6.55 -14.90 -6.82
C LEU A 16 6.45 -16.11 -5.90
N LYS A 17 7.52 -16.91 -5.80
CA LYS A 17 7.57 -18.09 -4.94
C LYS A 17 7.36 -17.71 -3.47
N SER A 18 8.03 -16.68 -2.96
CA SER A 18 7.88 -16.21 -1.58
C SER A 18 6.47 -15.68 -1.30
N ALA A 19 5.90 -14.91 -2.22
CA ALA A 19 4.54 -14.39 -2.08
C ALA A 19 3.52 -15.52 -2.04
N ILE A 20 3.55 -16.45 -3.00
CA ILE A 20 2.66 -17.62 -3.05
C ILE A 20 2.83 -18.48 -1.79
N TYR A 21 4.07 -18.79 -1.41
CA TYR A 21 4.35 -19.58 -0.22
C TYR A 21 3.80 -18.90 1.05
N SER A 22 3.96 -17.59 1.20
CA SER A 22 3.42 -16.86 2.36
C SER A 22 1.90 -16.97 2.45
N ARG A 23 1.19 -16.96 1.32
CA ARG A 23 -0.27 -17.09 1.26
C ARG A 23 -0.71 -18.50 1.60
N ILE A 24 -0.07 -19.51 1.02
CA ILE A 24 -0.33 -20.92 1.32
C ILE A 24 -0.09 -21.18 2.81
N LEU A 25 1.05 -20.76 3.34
CA LEU A 25 1.39 -20.90 4.76
C LEU A 25 0.30 -20.31 5.66
N LEU A 26 -0.15 -19.08 5.39
CA LEU A 26 -1.18 -18.45 6.20
C LEU A 26 -2.53 -19.15 6.12
N LEU A 27 -2.97 -19.54 4.92
CA LEU A 27 -4.22 -20.26 4.74
C LEU A 27 -4.16 -21.62 5.45
N THR A 28 -3.03 -22.33 5.34
CA THR A 28 -2.81 -23.59 6.08
C THR A 28 -2.84 -23.37 7.59
N LEU A 29 -2.20 -22.32 8.11
CA LEU A 29 -2.24 -22.00 9.55
C LEU A 29 -3.66 -21.65 10.02
N ILE A 30 -4.41 -20.85 9.24
CA ILE A 30 -5.80 -20.50 9.55
C ILE A 30 -6.68 -21.76 9.62
N ILE A 31 -6.55 -22.65 8.63
CA ILE A 31 -7.29 -23.93 8.60
C ILE A 31 -6.87 -24.79 9.80
N PHE A 32 -5.57 -24.95 10.02
CA PHE A 32 -5.02 -25.75 11.12
C PHE A 32 -5.54 -25.29 12.49
N PHE A 33 -5.45 -24.00 12.80
CA PHE A 33 -5.90 -23.49 14.10
C PHE A 33 -7.41 -23.56 14.27
N ARG A 34 -8.20 -23.44 13.20
CA ARG A 34 -9.65 -23.65 13.26
C ARG A 34 -10.07 -25.11 13.39
N THR A 35 -9.25 -26.04 12.92
CA THR A 35 -9.49 -27.47 13.17
C THR A 35 -9.14 -27.87 14.59
N LEU A 36 -8.18 -27.17 15.19
CA LEU A 36 -7.69 -27.47 16.54
C LEU A 36 -8.54 -26.82 17.64
N LEU A 37 -9.10 -25.64 17.39
CA LEU A 37 -9.78 -24.81 18.38
C LEU A 37 -11.18 -24.43 17.94
N SER A 38 -12.02 -24.12 18.93
CA SER A 38 -13.35 -23.54 18.71
C SER A 38 -13.26 -22.00 18.67
N PRO A 39 -14.07 -21.34 17.81
CA PRO A 39 -14.17 -19.89 17.81
C PRO A 39 -14.67 -19.37 19.16
N TYR A 40 -14.06 -18.30 19.66
CA TYR A 40 -14.48 -17.62 20.89
C TYR A 40 -15.89 -17.03 20.77
N ASP A 41 -16.25 -16.54 19.59
CA ASP A 41 -17.54 -15.92 19.29
C ASP A 41 -18.06 -16.44 17.93
N THR A 42 -19.37 -16.69 17.87
CA THR A 42 -20.09 -17.15 16.68
C THR A 42 -20.98 -16.08 16.07
N SER A 43 -20.93 -14.84 16.55
CA SER A 43 -21.72 -13.69 16.07
C SER A 43 -21.59 -13.47 14.56
N ALA A 44 -20.43 -13.77 13.97
CA ALA A 44 -20.21 -13.68 12.52
C ALA A 44 -21.00 -14.70 11.68
N SER A 45 -21.53 -15.77 12.31
CA SER A 45 -22.44 -16.72 11.67
C SER A 45 -23.86 -16.17 11.50
N LEU A 46 -24.21 -15.09 12.20
CA LEU A 46 -25.51 -14.44 12.06
C LEU A 46 -25.64 -13.85 10.65
N ASN A 47 -26.67 -14.28 9.93
CA ASN A 47 -26.99 -13.75 8.61
C ASN A 47 -28.49 -13.47 8.47
N PRO A 48 -29.01 -12.34 8.99
CA PRO A 48 -30.40 -11.95 8.77
C PRO A 48 -30.66 -11.70 7.27
N PRO A 49 -31.91 -11.77 6.79
CA PRO A 49 -32.24 -11.45 5.39
C PRO A 49 -31.87 -10.00 5.01
N CYS A 50 -31.67 -9.71 3.72
CA CYS A 50 -31.48 -8.35 3.23
C CYS A 50 -32.75 -7.50 3.44
N LEU A 51 -32.60 -6.24 3.85
CA LEU A 51 -33.68 -5.28 4.09
C LEU A 51 -34.46 -4.94 2.81
N ALA A 52 -33.81 -4.94 1.65
CA ALA A 52 -34.43 -4.61 0.37
C ALA A 52 -35.37 -5.73 -0.15
N THR A 53 -35.32 -6.93 0.41
CA THR A 53 -36.15 -8.08 -0.02
C THR A 53 -37.55 -7.97 0.59
N THR A 54 -38.33 -7.01 0.09
CA THR A 54 -39.75 -6.82 0.45
C THR A 54 -40.68 -7.51 -0.56
N THR A 55 -40.30 -8.71 -1.00
CA THR A 55 -41.18 -9.60 -1.74
C THR A 55 -41.24 -10.92 -1.01
N THR A 56 -42.47 -11.31 -0.69
CA THR A 56 -42.89 -12.60 -0.13
C THR A 56 -42.33 -13.77 -0.94
N THR A 57 -41.11 -14.14 -0.64
CA THR A 57 -40.67 -15.53 -0.66
C THR A 57 -40.15 -15.84 0.73
N THR A 58 -41.05 -16.33 1.57
CA THR A 58 -40.70 -17.33 2.57
C THR A 58 -40.14 -18.55 1.84
N THR A 59 -38.93 -18.42 1.30
CA THR A 59 -38.03 -19.56 1.22
C THR A 59 -37.70 -19.87 2.65
N THR A 60 -38.49 -20.75 3.25
CA THR A 60 -38.01 -21.63 4.31
C THR A 60 -36.57 -21.98 3.95
N ALA A 61 -35.63 -21.60 4.82
CA ALA A 61 -34.29 -22.11 4.76
C ALA A 61 -34.42 -23.63 4.84
N ASN A 62 -34.43 -24.30 3.68
CA ASN A 62 -34.28 -25.74 3.62
C ASN A 62 -32.85 -26.01 4.05
N ASP A 63 -32.65 -26.09 5.37
CA ASP A 63 -31.47 -26.57 6.08
C ASP A 63 -31.29 -28.09 5.85
N THR A 64 -31.32 -28.51 4.60
CA THR A 64 -31.11 -29.90 4.20
C THR A 64 -29.83 -29.96 3.39
N HIS A 65 -28.78 -30.44 4.06
CA HIS A 65 -27.40 -30.64 3.56
C HIS A 65 -26.63 -29.37 3.17
N ARG A 66 -26.27 -28.55 4.16
CA ARG A 66 -25.08 -27.68 3.99
C ARG A 66 -23.87 -28.58 3.73
N SER A 67 -23.26 -28.43 2.55
CA SER A 67 -21.97 -29.06 2.25
C SER A 67 -20.97 -28.70 3.36
N PRO A 68 -20.22 -29.67 3.93
CA PRO A 68 -19.22 -29.37 4.95
C PRO A 68 -18.17 -28.37 4.46
N ILE A 69 -17.91 -28.35 3.15
CA ILE A 69 -17.03 -27.36 2.50
C ILE A 69 -17.64 -25.97 2.55
N ALA A 70 -18.93 -25.82 2.23
CA ALA A 70 -19.63 -24.54 2.30
C ALA A 70 -19.65 -23.99 3.74
N SER A 71 -19.94 -24.85 4.72
CA SER A 71 -19.88 -24.50 6.14
C SER A 71 -18.47 -24.04 6.55
N ALA A 72 -17.41 -24.75 6.14
CA ALA A 72 -16.03 -24.36 6.43
C ALA A 72 -15.66 -22.99 5.84
N ILE A 73 -16.10 -22.69 4.62
CA ILE A 73 -15.86 -21.40 3.96
C ILE A 73 -16.62 -20.27 4.67
N GLU A 74 -17.90 -20.48 4.98
CA GLU A 74 -18.72 -19.48 5.70
C GLU A 74 -18.20 -19.22 7.10
N ASN A 75 -17.73 -20.26 7.80
CA ASN A 75 -17.10 -20.09 9.10
C ASN A 75 -15.86 -19.20 9.04
N GLY A 76 -15.18 -19.12 7.88
CA GLY A 76 -14.06 -18.22 7.62
C GLY A 76 -14.42 -16.73 7.55
N ILE A 77 -15.72 -16.39 7.44
CA ILE A 77 -16.20 -15.01 7.48
C ILE A 77 -16.20 -14.55 8.94
N VAL A 78 -15.13 -13.88 9.36
CA VAL A 78 -14.97 -13.39 10.75
C VAL A 78 -14.58 -11.92 10.80
N TRP A 79 -14.86 -11.28 11.94
CA TRP A 79 -14.55 -9.87 12.19
C TRP A 79 -15.16 -8.97 11.11
N ASP A 80 -14.39 -7.99 10.62
CA ASP A 80 -14.80 -7.03 9.60
C ASP A 80 -15.21 -7.69 8.27
N SER A 81 -14.82 -8.94 8.01
CA SER A 81 -15.20 -9.70 6.81
C SER A 81 -16.72 -9.75 6.61
N VAL A 82 -17.47 -9.76 7.72
CA VAL A 82 -18.94 -9.78 7.69
C VAL A 82 -19.49 -8.56 6.95
N TYR A 83 -18.91 -7.37 7.16
CA TYR A 83 -19.35 -6.16 6.48
C TYR A 83 -19.03 -6.19 4.98
N PHE A 84 -17.86 -6.71 4.59
CA PHE A 84 -17.48 -6.81 3.17
C PHE A 84 -18.37 -7.79 2.40
N VAL A 85 -18.62 -8.98 2.97
CA VAL A 85 -19.50 -9.98 2.35
C VAL A 85 -20.95 -9.48 2.34
N ARG A 86 -21.42 -8.87 3.43
CA ARG A 86 -22.78 -8.30 3.51
C ARG A 86 -23.00 -7.18 2.50
N ALA A 87 -22.02 -6.29 2.32
CA ALA A 87 -22.11 -5.23 1.32
C ALA A 87 -22.13 -5.80 -0.12
N ALA A 88 -21.44 -6.91 -0.38
CA ALA A 88 -21.47 -7.59 -1.67
C ALA A 88 -22.82 -8.29 -1.94
N GLU A 89 -23.46 -8.79 -0.88
CA GLU A 89 -24.73 -9.54 -0.92
C GLU A 89 -25.97 -8.63 -0.96
N CYS A 90 -26.04 -7.65 -0.04
CA CYS A 90 -27.23 -6.84 0.18
C CYS A 90 -27.04 -5.34 -0.12
N GLY A 91 -25.83 -4.93 -0.51
CA GLY A 91 -25.47 -3.52 -0.59
C GLY A 91 -25.29 -2.86 0.78
N TYR A 92 -25.25 -1.52 0.79
CA TYR A 92 -24.95 -0.74 1.98
C TYR A 92 -26.21 -0.37 2.77
N GLU A 93 -26.66 -1.31 3.61
CA GLU A 93 -27.89 -1.21 4.39
C GLU A 93 -27.78 -0.36 5.66
N TYR A 94 -26.66 -0.49 6.37
CA TYR A 94 -26.45 0.14 7.68
C TYR A 94 -25.44 1.28 7.60
N GLU A 95 -25.61 2.28 8.47
CA GLU A 95 -24.74 3.47 8.54
C GLU A 95 -23.28 3.09 8.77
N GLN A 96 -23.00 2.20 9.72
CA GLN A 96 -21.64 1.75 10.02
C GLN A 96 -20.96 1.00 8.86
N SER A 97 -21.73 0.39 7.96
CA SER A 97 -21.18 -0.36 6.83
C SER A 97 -20.40 0.53 5.87
N TYR A 98 -20.70 1.84 5.78
CA TYR A 98 -20.00 2.80 4.92
C TYR A 98 -18.55 3.09 5.36
N ALA A 99 -18.10 2.55 6.49
CA ALA A 99 -16.67 2.56 6.81
C ALA A 99 -15.86 1.54 6.01
N PHE A 100 -16.52 0.51 5.46
CA PHE A 100 -15.95 -0.53 4.63
C PHE A 100 -16.16 -0.16 3.17
N LEU A 101 -15.16 0.45 2.54
CA LEU A 101 -15.29 1.06 1.22
C LEU A 101 -15.56 0.04 0.09
N PRO A 102 -16.14 0.49 -1.06
CA PRO A 102 -16.89 -0.40 -1.95
C PRO A 102 -16.04 -1.24 -2.91
N PHE A 103 -14.74 -1.01 -3.04
CA PHE A 103 -13.97 -1.71 -4.06
C PHE A 103 -13.95 -3.23 -3.86
N LEU A 104 -13.68 -3.71 -2.64
CA LEU A 104 -13.70 -5.15 -2.36
C LEU A 104 -15.11 -5.75 -2.56
N PRO A 105 -16.19 -5.20 -1.94
CA PRO A 105 -17.55 -5.69 -2.18
C PRO A 105 -17.94 -5.76 -3.66
N LEU A 106 -17.65 -4.70 -4.44
CA LEU A 106 -17.97 -4.67 -5.86
C LEU A 106 -17.19 -5.74 -6.65
N THR A 107 -15.90 -5.94 -6.35
CA THR A 107 -15.11 -7.00 -7.00
C THR A 107 -15.60 -8.40 -6.64
N ILE A 108 -16.06 -8.61 -5.39
CA ILE A 108 -16.67 -9.87 -4.97
C ILE A 108 -17.93 -10.11 -5.80
N SER A 109 -18.89 -9.17 -5.80
CA SER A 109 -20.16 -9.32 -6.52
C SER A 109 -19.97 -9.54 -8.02
N PHE A 110 -18.98 -8.90 -8.63
CA PHE A 110 -18.69 -9.04 -10.06
C PHE A 110 -18.03 -10.39 -10.41
N LEU A 111 -17.12 -10.89 -9.56
CA LEU A 111 -16.34 -12.11 -9.80
C LEU A 111 -16.97 -13.38 -9.21
N SER A 112 -18.14 -13.26 -8.58
CA SER A 112 -18.93 -14.39 -8.10
C SER A 112 -20.21 -14.63 -8.93
N PRO A 113 -20.19 -14.65 -10.28
CA PRO A 113 -21.39 -14.98 -11.03
C PRO A 113 -21.79 -16.41 -10.70
N SER A 114 -23.05 -16.57 -10.28
CA SER A 114 -23.62 -17.83 -9.78
C SER A 114 -23.54 -18.99 -10.77
N THR A 115 -23.15 -18.75 -12.02
CA THR A 115 -23.04 -19.73 -13.10
C THR A 115 -21.79 -20.62 -13.04
N LEU A 116 -20.69 -20.18 -12.42
CA LEU A 116 -19.43 -20.95 -12.38
C LEU A 116 -19.37 -21.97 -11.24
N PHE A 117 -20.15 -21.76 -10.17
CA PHE A 117 -20.12 -22.59 -8.96
C PHE A 117 -21.53 -22.83 -8.40
N SER A 118 -22.46 -23.29 -9.25
CA SER A 118 -23.88 -23.53 -8.89
C SER A 118 -24.09 -24.52 -7.73
N PHE A 119 -23.04 -25.21 -7.27
CA PHE A 119 -23.08 -26.19 -6.17
C PHE A 119 -22.83 -25.59 -4.78
N LEU A 120 -22.39 -24.33 -4.69
CA LEU A 120 -22.13 -23.64 -3.42
C LEU A 120 -23.24 -22.62 -3.11
N PRO A 121 -23.63 -22.47 -1.84
CA PRO A 121 -24.47 -21.35 -1.42
C PRO A 121 -23.85 -20.00 -1.80
N GLN A 122 -24.69 -19.02 -2.14
CA GLN A 122 -24.22 -17.71 -2.62
C GLN A 122 -23.25 -17.02 -1.63
N ARG A 123 -23.51 -17.09 -0.32
CA ARG A 123 -22.65 -16.52 0.72
C ARG A 123 -21.27 -17.20 0.77
N SER A 124 -21.24 -18.53 0.72
CA SER A 124 -20.00 -19.31 0.59
C SER A 124 -19.22 -18.92 -0.66
N LEU A 125 -19.91 -18.71 -1.79
CA LEU A 125 -19.28 -18.29 -3.04
C LEU A 125 -18.66 -16.89 -2.92
N PHE A 126 -19.35 -15.92 -2.32
CA PHE A 126 -18.80 -14.59 -2.07
C PHE A 126 -17.54 -14.65 -1.20
N ALA A 127 -17.55 -15.46 -0.13
CA ALA A 127 -16.39 -15.64 0.74
C ALA A 127 -15.21 -16.28 -0.01
N LEU A 128 -15.45 -17.34 -0.78
CA LEU A 128 -14.42 -17.99 -1.60
C LEU A 128 -13.82 -17.01 -2.61
N SER A 129 -14.65 -16.27 -3.34
CA SER A 129 -14.21 -15.24 -4.28
C SER A 129 -13.34 -14.19 -3.58
N ALA A 130 -13.74 -13.73 -2.39
CA ALA A 130 -12.95 -12.77 -1.63
C ALA A 130 -11.56 -13.32 -1.23
N TYR A 131 -11.47 -14.57 -0.76
CA TYR A 131 -10.18 -15.22 -0.49
C TYR A 131 -9.30 -15.29 -1.75
N VAL A 132 -9.86 -15.71 -2.89
CA VAL A 132 -9.12 -15.80 -4.15
C VAL A 132 -8.62 -14.43 -4.60
N ILE A 133 -9.52 -13.43 -4.63
CA ILE A 133 -9.21 -12.05 -5.02
C ILE A 133 -8.06 -11.51 -4.17
N ASN A 134 -8.14 -11.63 -2.84
CA ASN A 134 -7.15 -11.04 -1.95
C ASN A 134 -5.79 -11.72 -2.03
N ASN A 135 -5.75 -13.05 -2.16
CA ASN A 135 -4.46 -13.74 -2.26
C ASN A 135 -3.79 -13.52 -3.63
N ILE A 136 -4.56 -13.45 -4.72
CA ILE A 136 -4.03 -13.05 -6.04
C ILE A 136 -3.54 -11.60 -6.00
N ALA A 137 -4.35 -10.68 -5.46
CA ALA A 137 -3.99 -9.27 -5.32
C ALA A 137 -2.71 -9.10 -4.51
N PHE A 138 -2.52 -9.86 -3.43
CA PHE A 138 -1.28 -9.78 -2.64
C PHE A 138 -0.05 -10.24 -3.44
N VAL A 139 -0.16 -11.33 -4.21
CA VAL A 139 0.96 -11.80 -5.04
C VAL A 139 1.35 -10.74 -6.07
N LEU A 140 0.36 -10.10 -6.70
CA LEU A 140 0.60 -8.97 -7.61
C LEU A 140 1.18 -7.74 -6.87
N ALA A 141 0.71 -7.47 -5.65
CA ALA A 141 1.24 -6.39 -4.82
C ALA A 141 2.72 -6.60 -4.51
N ALA A 142 3.15 -7.83 -4.19
CA ALA A 142 4.55 -8.16 -3.94
C ALA A 142 5.43 -7.96 -5.19
N LEU A 143 4.92 -8.29 -6.38
CA LEU A 143 5.60 -7.99 -7.64
C LEU A 143 5.79 -6.49 -7.87
N TYR A 144 4.72 -5.69 -7.71
CA TYR A 144 4.82 -4.24 -7.82
C TYR A 144 5.74 -3.65 -6.75
N PHE A 145 5.69 -4.18 -5.52
CA PHE A 145 6.60 -3.79 -4.45
C PHE A 145 8.05 -3.96 -4.86
N TYR A 146 8.42 -5.14 -5.37
CA TYR A 146 9.78 -5.41 -5.84
C TYR A 146 10.19 -4.44 -6.95
N ARG A 147 9.34 -4.24 -7.96
CA ARG A 147 9.62 -3.34 -9.09
C ARG A 147 9.82 -1.88 -8.67
N VAL A 148 8.97 -1.36 -7.78
CA VAL A 148 9.15 -0.01 -7.19
C VAL A 148 10.45 0.05 -6.40
N SER A 149 10.72 -0.97 -5.59
CA SER A 149 11.92 -1.03 -4.75
C SER A 149 13.20 -1.01 -5.58
N VAL A 150 13.27 -1.78 -6.67
CA VAL A 150 14.41 -1.77 -7.60
C VAL A 150 14.57 -0.40 -8.25
N ALA A 151 13.47 0.21 -8.71
CA ALA A 151 13.51 1.51 -9.39
C ALA A 151 13.99 2.64 -8.46
N ILE A 152 13.59 2.62 -7.18
CA ILE A 152 13.92 3.67 -6.20
C ILE A 152 15.28 3.43 -5.54
N LEU A 153 15.52 2.22 -5.02
CA LEU A 153 16.74 1.90 -4.27
C LEU A 153 17.96 1.70 -5.17
N LYS A 154 17.74 1.30 -6.43
CA LYS A 154 18.80 0.95 -7.39
C LYS A 154 19.74 -0.17 -6.88
N ASP A 155 19.20 -1.01 -6.00
CA ASP A 155 19.86 -2.19 -5.45
C ASP A 155 18.85 -3.36 -5.45
N PRO A 156 19.01 -4.33 -6.37
CA PRO A 156 18.06 -5.43 -6.51
C PRO A 156 18.10 -6.43 -5.35
N GLU A 157 19.19 -6.51 -4.60
CA GLU A 157 19.35 -7.42 -3.47
C GLU A 157 18.63 -6.86 -2.23
N ILE A 158 18.81 -5.57 -1.93
CA ILE A 158 18.07 -4.89 -0.86
C ILE A 158 16.58 -4.87 -1.20
N ALA A 159 16.22 -4.64 -2.46
CA ALA A 159 14.83 -4.68 -2.92
C ALA A 159 14.19 -6.06 -2.77
N LEU A 160 14.91 -7.13 -3.10
CA LEU A 160 14.46 -8.51 -2.92
C LEU A 160 14.19 -8.80 -1.45
N ARG A 161 15.16 -8.53 -0.57
CA ARG A 161 15.03 -8.74 0.89
C ARG A 161 13.85 -7.96 1.47
N ALA A 162 13.68 -6.69 1.08
CA ALA A 162 12.55 -5.87 1.49
C ALA A 162 11.21 -6.47 1.03
N THR A 163 11.16 -7.01 -0.19
CA THR A 163 9.94 -7.65 -0.71
C THR A 163 9.64 -8.95 0.03
N VAL A 164 10.64 -9.75 0.37
CA VAL A 164 10.44 -10.98 1.17
C VAL A 164 9.92 -10.61 2.56
N LEU A 165 10.44 -9.57 3.20
CA LEU A 165 9.87 -9.06 4.47
C LEU A 165 8.41 -8.59 4.30
N PHE A 166 8.07 -7.95 3.18
CA PHE A 166 6.69 -7.59 2.86
C PHE A 166 5.79 -8.83 2.71
N CYS A 167 6.28 -9.92 2.10
CA CYS A 167 5.54 -11.18 1.98
C CYS A 167 5.20 -11.81 3.34
N PHE A 168 6.06 -11.61 4.35
CA PHE A 168 5.92 -12.12 5.71
C PHE A 168 5.74 -10.99 6.74
N ASN A 169 4.94 -9.99 6.40
CA ASN A 169 4.72 -8.86 7.30
C ASN A 169 3.73 -9.21 8.44
N PRO A 170 3.75 -8.49 9.57
CA PRO A 170 2.85 -8.75 10.70
C PRO A 170 1.35 -8.63 10.41
N ALA A 171 0.95 -7.83 9.41
CA ALA A 171 -0.44 -7.69 8.97
C ALA A 171 -0.86 -8.77 7.95
N SER A 172 -0.02 -9.79 7.68
CA SER A 172 -0.22 -10.74 6.58
C SER A 172 -1.53 -11.51 6.65
N VAL A 173 -2.11 -11.72 7.84
CA VAL A 173 -3.43 -12.36 7.98
C VAL A 173 -4.55 -11.54 7.32
N PHE A 174 -4.50 -10.21 7.39
CA PHE A 174 -5.43 -9.32 6.68
C PHE A 174 -5.21 -9.35 5.17
N TYR A 175 -3.97 -9.58 4.73
CA TYR A 175 -3.66 -9.76 3.31
C TYR A 175 -4.11 -11.13 2.74
N SER A 176 -4.42 -12.10 3.61
CA SER A 176 -4.89 -13.44 3.19
C SER A 176 -6.38 -13.67 3.44
N SER A 177 -7.02 -12.86 4.27
CA SER A 177 -8.43 -12.99 4.66
C SER A 177 -9.32 -12.02 3.89
N ILE A 178 -10.64 -12.02 4.15
CA ILE A 178 -11.65 -11.22 3.42
C ILE A 178 -11.61 -9.75 3.87
N TYR A 179 -10.56 -9.06 3.43
CA TYR A 179 -10.12 -7.74 3.91
C TYR A 179 -9.62 -6.90 2.73
N SER A 180 -9.77 -5.57 2.77
CA SER A 180 -9.44 -4.71 1.63
C SER A 180 -7.94 -4.41 1.44
N GLU A 181 -7.10 -4.90 2.35
CA GLU A 181 -5.67 -4.65 2.48
C GLU A 181 -4.90 -5.08 1.23
N SER A 182 -5.18 -6.25 0.67
CA SER A 182 -4.51 -6.75 -0.54
C SER A 182 -4.84 -5.95 -1.79
N LEU A 183 -6.11 -5.61 -1.97
CA LEU A 183 -6.55 -4.76 -3.06
C LEU A 183 -5.97 -3.35 -2.92
N TYR A 184 -5.98 -2.79 -1.70
CA TYR A 184 -5.32 -1.52 -1.43
C TYR A 184 -3.83 -1.59 -1.79
N ALA A 185 -3.10 -2.61 -1.34
CA ALA A 185 -1.66 -2.71 -1.59
C ALA A 185 -1.34 -2.86 -3.08
N VAL A 186 -2.05 -3.71 -3.84
CA VAL A 186 -1.76 -3.84 -5.28
C VAL A 186 -2.07 -2.55 -6.05
N LEU A 187 -3.14 -1.84 -5.70
CA LEU A 187 -3.52 -0.58 -6.34
C LEU A 187 -2.57 0.55 -5.96
N SER A 188 -2.21 0.69 -4.69
CA SER A 188 -1.27 1.72 -4.24
C SER A 188 0.14 1.47 -4.76
N LEU A 189 0.68 0.25 -4.63
CA LEU A 189 2.03 -0.09 -5.11
C LEU A 189 2.10 -0.10 -6.64
N GLY A 190 1.05 -0.58 -7.32
CA GLY A 190 0.94 -0.48 -8.78
C GLY A 190 0.86 0.97 -9.24
N GLY A 191 0.06 1.80 -8.57
CA GLY A 191 -0.02 3.24 -8.84
C GLY A 191 1.32 3.94 -8.62
N LEU A 192 2.08 3.57 -7.58
CA LEU A 192 3.44 4.05 -7.33
C LEU A 192 4.43 3.57 -8.40
N TYR A 193 4.33 2.32 -8.84
CA TYR A 193 5.16 1.81 -9.93
C TYR A 193 4.98 2.63 -11.21
N TYR A 194 3.74 2.90 -11.59
CA TYR A 194 3.46 3.71 -12.78
C TYR A 194 3.76 5.20 -12.58
N PHE A 195 3.68 5.71 -11.34
CA PHE A 195 4.15 7.06 -10.99
C PHE A 195 5.65 7.19 -11.25
N VAL A 196 6.43 6.25 -10.71
CA VAL A 196 7.90 6.17 -10.88
C VAL A 196 8.28 5.87 -12.34
N SER A 197 7.42 5.18 -13.10
CA SER A 197 7.62 4.90 -14.52
C SER A 197 7.11 6.02 -15.45
N GLU A 198 6.74 7.19 -14.91
CA GLU A 198 6.19 8.36 -15.64
C GLU A 198 4.88 8.12 -16.41
N LYS A 199 4.20 6.99 -16.19
CA LYS A 199 2.87 6.68 -16.77
C LYS A 199 1.76 7.28 -15.91
N ASN A 200 1.72 8.61 -15.86
CA ASN A 200 0.92 9.39 -14.92
C ASN A 200 -0.59 9.06 -14.94
N ASN A 201 -1.21 8.84 -16.10
CA ASN A 201 -2.65 8.58 -16.17
C ASN A 201 -3.03 7.24 -15.51
N LEU A 202 -2.25 6.19 -15.78
CA LEU A 202 -2.47 4.88 -15.17
C LEU A 202 -2.14 4.91 -13.66
N SER A 203 -1.12 5.68 -13.27
CA SER A 203 -0.82 5.94 -11.87
C SER A 203 -2.00 6.57 -11.14
N VAL A 204 -2.53 7.69 -11.66
CA VAL A 204 -3.69 8.38 -11.06
C VAL A 204 -4.89 7.45 -10.96
N LEU A 205 -5.18 6.67 -12.02
CA LEU A 205 -6.27 5.70 -12.00
C LEU A 205 -6.14 4.68 -10.86
N LEU A 206 -4.98 4.03 -10.74
CA LEU A 206 -4.75 3.02 -9.70
C LEU A 206 -4.74 3.62 -8.29
N LEU A 207 -4.14 4.80 -8.12
CA LEU A 207 -4.14 5.50 -6.83
C LEU A 207 -5.55 5.96 -6.44
N ALA A 208 -6.36 6.42 -7.39
CA ALA A 208 -7.77 6.75 -7.17
C ALA A 208 -8.57 5.52 -6.74
N LEU A 209 -8.40 4.39 -7.43
CA LEU A 209 -9.04 3.12 -7.06
C LEU A 209 -8.57 2.62 -5.69
N SER A 210 -7.32 2.87 -5.29
CA SER A 210 -6.85 2.55 -3.93
C SER A 210 -7.66 3.27 -2.85
N GLY A 211 -8.11 4.50 -3.15
CA GLY A 211 -9.04 5.29 -2.33
C GLY A 211 -10.45 4.70 -2.22
N CYS A 212 -10.86 3.81 -3.14
CA CYS A 212 -12.09 3.01 -3.04
C CYS A 212 -11.90 1.69 -2.28
N ALA A 213 -10.67 1.18 -2.16
CA ALA A 213 -10.39 0.01 -1.34
C ALA A 213 -10.31 0.40 0.14
N ARG A 214 -9.68 1.54 0.42
CA ARG A 214 -9.50 2.09 1.76
C ARG A 214 -9.38 3.62 1.72
N SER A 215 -9.90 4.27 2.76
CA SER A 215 -9.86 5.74 2.90
C SER A 215 -8.45 6.32 2.88
N ASN A 216 -7.45 5.58 3.37
CA ASN A 216 -6.05 6.02 3.36
C ASN A 216 -5.45 6.15 1.95
N GLY A 217 -6.07 5.55 0.93
CA GLY A 217 -5.63 5.71 -0.46
C GLY A 217 -5.65 7.15 -0.97
N VAL A 218 -6.49 8.02 -0.39
CA VAL A 218 -6.50 9.45 -0.74
C VAL A 218 -5.17 10.15 -0.40
N LEU A 219 -4.44 9.65 0.60
CA LEU A 219 -3.14 10.19 1.01
C LEU A 219 -2.08 10.00 -0.06
N ASN A 220 -2.27 9.06 -1.00
CA ASN A 220 -1.37 8.87 -2.14
C ASN A 220 -1.34 10.08 -3.08
N ALA A 221 -2.31 11.00 -3.01
CA ALA A 221 -2.23 12.29 -3.70
C ALA A 221 -0.98 13.09 -3.29
N GLY A 222 -0.46 12.87 -2.07
CA GLY A 222 0.76 13.50 -1.58
C GLY A 222 1.98 13.30 -2.47
N TYR A 223 2.09 12.17 -3.19
CA TYR A 223 3.17 11.94 -4.15
C TYR A 223 3.11 12.89 -5.36
N PHE A 224 1.90 13.12 -5.89
CA PHE A 224 1.69 14.10 -6.95
C PHE A 224 1.84 15.54 -6.43
N CYS A 225 1.36 15.85 -5.23
CA CYS A 225 1.59 17.15 -4.61
C CYS A 225 3.09 17.45 -4.48
N PHE A 226 3.88 16.48 -4.02
CA PHE A 226 5.33 16.60 -3.90
C PHE A 226 6.00 16.80 -5.26
N GLN A 227 5.63 16.01 -6.28
CA GLN A 227 6.16 16.18 -7.64
C GLN A 227 5.79 17.53 -8.24
N THR A 228 4.54 17.96 -8.10
CA THR A 228 4.04 19.26 -8.58
C THR A 228 4.77 20.41 -7.90
N MET A 229 4.99 20.33 -6.59
CA MET A 229 5.73 21.32 -5.82
C MET A 229 7.15 21.51 -6.39
N HIS A 230 7.87 20.42 -6.63
CA HIS A 230 9.22 20.45 -7.21
C HIS A 230 9.27 20.99 -8.64
N ARG A 231 8.35 20.54 -9.49
CA ARG A 231 8.27 20.98 -10.90
C ARG A 231 7.85 22.45 -11.01
N ALA A 232 6.90 22.90 -10.19
CA ALA A 232 6.47 24.29 -10.16
C ALA A 232 7.59 25.21 -9.67
N TYR A 233 8.32 24.81 -8.62
CA TYR A 233 9.50 25.55 -8.15
C TYR A 233 10.55 25.70 -9.25
N HIS A 234 10.88 24.62 -9.97
CA HIS A 234 11.82 24.68 -11.08
C HIS A 234 11.34 25.62 -12.21
N ALA A 235 10.06 25.55 -12.57
CA ALA A 235 9.49 26.41 -13.60
C ALA A 235 9.51 27.89 -13.21
N LEU A 236 9.19 28.20 -11.94
CA LEU A 236 9.16 29.57 -11.41
C LEU A 236 10.56 30.16 -11.26
N PHE A 237 11.47 29.47 -10.57
CA PHE A 237 12.73 30.06 -10.13
C PHE A 237 13.89 29.81 -11.09
N GLN A 238 13.94 28.64 -11.75
CA GLN A 238 15.04 28.30 -12.66
C GLN A 238 14.72 28.74 -14.09
N ASN A 239 13.52 28.41 -14.58
CA ASN A 239 13.11 28.76 -15.96
C ASN A 239 12.48 30.16 -16.07
N LYS A 240 12.12 30.79 -14.94
CA LYS A 240 11.42 32.09 -14.87
C LYS A 240 10.14 32.13 -15.71
N ASN A 241 9.46 31.00 -15.85
CA ASN A 241 8.26 30.84 -16.67
C ASN A 241 7.03 30.61 -15.79
N VAL A 242 6.32 31.70 -15.47
CA VAL A 242 5.14 31.69 -14.62
C VAL A 242 3.98 30.93 -15.26
N THR A 243 3.77 31.07 -16.57
CA THR A 243 2.70 30.37 -17.28
C THR A 243 2.88 28.85 -17.20
N LEU A 244 4.10 28.36 -17.41
CA LEU A 244 4.42 26.94 -17.26
C LEU A 244 4.18 26.47 -15.82
N ALA A 245 4.59 27.26 -14.83
CA ALA A 245 4.36 26.93 -13.43
C ALA A 245 2.86 26.83 -13.09
N LEU A 246 2.04 27.77 -13.56
CA LEU A 246 0.58 27.74 -13.38
C LEU A 246 -0.03 26.50 -14.04
N GLN A 247 0.41 26.13 -15.24
CA GLN A 247 -0.02 24.90 -15.92
C GLN A 247 0.35 23.65 -15.11
N ILE A 248 1.57 23.58 -14.57
CA ILE A 248 2.02 22.46 -13.72
C ILE A 248 1.16 22.35 -12.45
N VAL A 249 0.87 23.48 -11.80
CA VAL A 249 0.03 23.53 -10.60
C VAL A 249 -1.40 23.08 -10.94
N PHE A 250 -1.98 23.57 -12.04
CA PHE A 250 -3.32 23.18 -12.47
C PHE A 250 -3.42 21.68 -12.78
N VAL A 251 -2.47 21.13 -13.55
CA VAL A 251 -2.43 19.68 -13.84
C VAL A 251 -2.22 18.87 -12.57
N GLY A 252 -1.35 19.32 -11.66
CA GLY A 252 -1.13 18.67 -10.37
C GLY A 252 -2.37 18.65 -9.48
N ALA A 253 -3.09 19.77 -9.43
CA ALA A 253 -4.34 19.90 -8.71
C ALA A 253 -5.42 18.99 -9.29
N LEU A 254 -5.55 18.92 -10.62
CA LEU A 254 -6.50 18.03 -11.29
C LEU A 254 -6.19 16.56 -11.00
N ARG A 255 -4.92 16.14 -11.11
CA ARG A 255 -4.52 14.75 -10.78
C ARG A 255 -4.79 14.40 -9.33
N SER A 256 -4.52 15.32 -8.41
CA SER A 256 -4.81 15.15 -6.99
C SER A 256 -6.32 15.03 -6.76
N ALA A 257 -7.13 15.90 -7.38
CA ALA A 257 -8.58 15.84 -7.31
C ALA A 257 -9.14 14.50 -7.84
N CYS A 258 -8.59 13.98 -8.94
CA CYS A 258 -8.95 12.65 -9.46
C CYS A 258 -8.66 11.52 -8.46
N ILE A 259 -7.61 11.62 -7.63
CA ILE A 259 -7.31 10.62 -6.59
C ILE A 259 -8.33 10.69 -5.45
N PHE A 260 -8.82 11.88 -5.10
CA PHE A 260 -9.86 12.07 -4.08
C PHE A 260 -11.26 11.71 -4.59
N ALA A 261 -11.51 11.84 -5.90
CA ALA A 261 -12.85 11.74 -6.48
C ALA A 261 -13.62 10.45 -6.09
N PRO A 262 -13.02 9.24 -6.10
CA PRO A 262 -13.78 8.04 -5.77
C PRO A 262 -14.17 7.95 -4.30
N PHE A 263 -13.32 8.44 -3.38
CA PHE A 263 -13.66 8.54 -1.96
C PHE A 263 -14.82 9.52 -1.75
N VAL A 264 -14.74 10.71 -2.37
CA VAL A 264 -15.81 11.73 -2.31
C VAL A 264 -17.11 11.21 -2.90
N ALA A 265 -17.05 10.52 -4.05
CA ALA A 265 -18.22 9.91 -4.67
C ALA A 265 -18.89 8.89 -3.73
N PHE A 266 -18.12 8.09 -3.01
CA PHE A 266 -18.66 7.16 -2.03
C PHE A 266 -19.27 7.86 -0.79
N GLN A 267 -18.70 8.99 -0.34
CA GLN A 267 -19.33 9.83 0.69
C GLN A 267 -20.67 10.40 0.21
N ALA A 268 -20.73 10.87 -1.04
CA ALA A 268 -21.95 11.39 -1.66
C ALA A 268 -23.02 10.29 -1.83
N TYR A 269 -22.61 9.08 -2.21
CA TYR A 269 -23.49 7.91 -2.27
C TYR A 269 -24.11 7.59 -0.90
N GLY A 270 -23.31 7.61 0.17
CA GLY A 270 -23.83 7.43 1.53
C GLY A 270 -24.78 8.54 1.97
N TYR A 271 -24.48 9.80 1.63
CA TYR A 271 -25.40 10.91 1.87
C TYR A 271 -26.73 10.73 1.12
N TYR A 272 -26.68 10.31 -0.14
CA TYR A 272 -27.88 10.06 -0.94
C TYR A 272 -28.76 8.97 -0.30
N ASN A 273 -28.18 7.84 0.10
CA ASN A 273 -28.95 6.73 0.66
C ASN A 273 -29.47 6.99 2.09
N MET A 274 -28.75 7.77 2.89
CA MET A 274 -29.08 7.95 4.32
C MET A 274 -29.81 9.26 4.64
N CYS A 275 -29.62 10.31 3.85
CA CYS A 275 -30.14 11.65 4.16
C CYS A 275 -31.23 12.12 3.20
N VAL A 276 -31.19 11.76 1.91
CA VAL A 276 -32.13 12.28 0.91
C VAL A 276 -33.51 11.63 1.07
N GLY A 277 -34.57 12.43 0.97
CA GLY A 277 -35.96 11.95 1.04
C GLY A 277 -36.49 11.70 2.46
N ARG A 278 -35.74 12.06 3.51
CA ARG A 278 -36.16 11.93 4.92
C ARG A 278 -36.50 13.29 5.53
N PHE A 279 -37.37 13.28 6.54
CA PHE A 279 -37.77 14.52 7.23
C PHE A 279 -36.61 15.10 8.08
N PRO A 280 -36.51 16.43 8.25
CA PRO A 280 -35.44 17.07 9.01
C PRO A 280 -35.29 16.59 10.46
N ASP A 281 -36.35 16.09 11.08
CA ASP A 281 -36.34 15.57 12.46
C ASP A 281 -35.82 14.13 12.54
N GLU A 282 -35.81 13.40 11.43
CA GLU A 282 -35.37 12.00 11.34
C GLU A 282 -33.94 11.85 10.82
N ILE A 283 -33.41 12.87 10.13
CA ILE A 283 -32.05 12.82 9.58
C ILE A 283 -30.98 12.90 10.67
N ARG A 284 -29.89 12.17 10.43
CA ARG A 284 -28.74 12.12 11.34
C ARG A 284 -28.05 13.49 11.45
N PRO A 285 -27.41 13.79 12.60
CA PRO A 285 -26.76 15.09 12.80
C PRO A 285 -25.72 15.46 11.74
N TRP A 286 -24.97 14.47 11.23
CA TRP A 286 -23.95 14.71 10.20
C TRP A 286 -24.55 15.12 8.84
N CYS A 287 -25.79 14.73 8.53
CA CYS A 287 -26.50 15.19 7.33
C CYS A 287 -26.74 16.71 7.36
N LYS A 288 -26.88 17.30 8.57
CA LYS A 288 -27.17 18.74 8.77
C LYS A 288 -25.92 19.63 8.72
N THR A 289 -24.73 19.04 8.70
CA THR A 289 -23.48 19.81 8.73
C THR A 289 -23.17 20.43 7.37
N ARG A 290 -22.45 21.57 7.36
CA ARG A 290 -22.10 22.31 6.12
C ARG A 290 -21.39 21.44 5.08
N VAL A 291 -20.57 20.50 5.54
CA VAL A 291 -19.92 19.49 4.71
C VAL A 291 -20.25 18.13 5.31
N PRO A 292 -21.26 17.41 4.79
CA PRO A 292 -21.68 16.14 5.35
C PRO A 292 -20.63 15.06 5.07
N LEU A 293 -19.84 14.71 6.09
CA LEU A 293 -18.79 13.70 6.02
C LEU A 293 -19.19 12.45 6.82
N LEU A 294 -19.85 11.52 6.13
CA LEU A 294 -20.30 10.24 6.71
C LEU A 294 -19.13 9.48 7.35
N TYR A 295 -18.03 9.28 6.63
CA TYR A 295 -16.89 8.50 7.14
C TYR A 295 -16.34 9.07 8.45
N ASN A 296 -16.18 10.39 8.56
CA ASN A 296 -15.71 11.02 9.78
C ASN A 296 -16.71 10.85 10.94
N TYR A 297 -18.01 10.96 10.65
CA TYR A 297 -19.05 10.70 11.64
C TYR A 297 -18.96 9.26 12.14
N ILE A 298 -18.84 8.26 11.25
CA ILE A 298 -18.79 6.86 11.69
C ILE A 298 -17.53 6.59 12.54
N GLN A 299 -16.37 7.08 12.09
CA GLN A 299 -15.10 6.98 12.82
C GLN A 299 -15.22 7.54 14.25
N SER A 300 -15.80 8.72 14.41
CA SER A 300 -15.97 9.35 15.72
C SER A 300 -17.09 8.72 16.56
N HIS A 301 -18.26 8.45 15.98
CA HIS A 301 -19.47 8.06 16.70
C HIS A 301 -19.48 6.58 17.10
N TYR A 302 -19.14 5.69 16.18
CA TYR A 302 -19.19 4.24 16.42
C TYR A 302 -17.88 3.69 16.97
N TRP A 303 -16.74 4.26 16.56
CA TRP A 303 -15.43 3.76 16.99
C TRP A 303 -14.66 4.68 17.93
N GLY A 304 -15.11 5.91 18.18
CA GLY A 304 -14.43 6.82 19.11
C GLY A 304 -13.10 7.38 18.61
N VAL A 305 -12.83 7.27 17.31
CA VAL A 305 -11.59 7.78 16.68
C VAL A 305 -11.54 9.31 16.77
N GLY A 306 -10.34 9.85 16.98
CA GLY A 306 -10.12 11.29 17.03
C GLY A 306 -8.79 11.64 17.70
N PHE A 307 -8.37 12.89 17.51
CA PHE A 307 -7.09 13.37 18.02
C PHE A 307 -6.96 13.14 19.53
N LEU A 308 -5.93 12.38 19.92
CA LEU A 308 -5.56 11.98 21.27
C LEU A 308 -6.64 11.24 22.08
N ARG A 309 -7.79 10.88 21.48
CA ARG A 309 -8.89 10.21 22.20
C ARG A 309 -8.52 8.82 22.71
N TYR A 310 -7.57 8.17 22.05
CA TYR A 310 -7.13 6.82 22.36
C TYR A 310 -6.04 6.75 23.46
N PHE A 311 -5.51 7.89 23.92
CA PHE A 311 -4.47 7.95 24.95
C PHE A 311 -5.05 7.78 26.36
N GLN A 312 -5.46 6.55 26.67
CA GLN A 312 -5.99 6.16 27.96
C GLN A 312 -5.10 5.06 28.56
N LEU A 313 -4.93 5.05 29.89
CA LEU A 313 -4.11 4.04 30.58
C LEU A 313 -4.57 2.60 30.28
N LYS A 314 -5.88 2.39 30.11
CA LYS A 314 -6.47 1.10 29.76
C LYS A 314 -6.00 0.57 28.40
N GLN A 315 -5.55 1.44 27.50
CA GLN A 315 -5.10 1.08 26.15
C GLN A 315 -3.61 0.75 26.07
N LEU A 316 -2.86 0.82 27.19
CA LEU A 316 -1.41 0.56 27.20
C LEU A 316 -1.00 -0.78 26.54
N PRO A 317 -1.74 -1.89 26.71
CA PRO A 317 -1.44 -3.13 25.98
C PRO A 317 -1.48 -2.97 24.45
N ASN A 318 -2.42 -2.17 23.94
CA ASN A 318 -2.56 -1.92 22.50
C ASN A 318 -1.42 -1.04 21.95
N PHE A 319 -0.88 -0.12 22.77
CA PHE A 319 0.34 0.61 22.43
C PHE A 319 1.56 -0.31 22.39
N LEU A 320 1.68 -1.27 23.32
CA LEU A 320 2.76 -2.26 23.29
C LEU A 320 2.69 -3.13 22.04
N LEU A 321 1.48 -3.55 21.67
CA LEU A 321 1.23 -4.33 20.45
C LEU A 321 1.61 -3.57 19.16
N ALA A 322 1.30 -2.27 19.09
CA ALA A 322 1.67 -1.46 17.92
C ALA A 322 3.12 -0.93 17.97
N SER A 323 3.80 -1.05 19.11
CA SER A 323 5.11 -0.44 19.33
C SER A 323 6.16 -0.88 18.30
N PRO A 324 6.25 -2.15 17.82
CA PRO A 324 7.33 -2.54 16.93
C PRO A 324 7.22 -1.88 15.55
N ILE A 325 6.01 -1.82 14.99
CA ILE A 325 5.80 -1.19 13.67
C ILE A 325 5.95 0.34 13.74
N LEU A 326 5.45 0.97 14.80
CA LEU A 326 5.57 2.42 15.01
C LEU A 326 7.03 2.82 15.28
N SER A 327 7.76 2.01 16.05
CA SER A 327 9.19 2.21 16.30
C SER A 327 10.00 2.06 15.00
N LEU A 328 9.69 1.04 14.19
CA LEU A 328 10.34 0.86 12.90
C LEU A 328 10.08 2.06 11.96
N ALA A 329 8.84 2.57 11.93
CA ALA A 329 8.50 3.77 11.17
C ALA A 329 9.26 5.00 11.66
N PHE A 330 9.27 5.22 12.97
CA PHE A 330 9.97 6.33 13.61
C PHE A 330 11.47 6.29 13.34
N PHE A 331 12.11 5.14 13.54
CA PHE A 331 13.54 4.97 13.29
C PHE A 331 13.89 5.11 11.81
N SER A 332 13.04 4.63 10.90
CA SER A 332 13.19 4.84 9.45
C SER A 332 13.28 6.33 9.13
N VAL A 333 12.29 7.12 9.58
CA VAL A 333 12.24 8.57 9.35
C VAL A 333 13.42 9.30 10.00
N VAL A 334 13.69 9.04 11.28
CA VAL A 334 14.78 9.69 12.03
C VAL A 334 16.14 9.34 11.46
N HIS A 335 16.36 8.10 11.05
CA HIS A 335 17.62 7.68 10.43
C HIS A 335 17.86 8.41 9.12
N TYR A 336 16.84 8.49 8.25
CA TYR A 336 16.96 9.24 6.99
C TYR A 336 17.24 10.73 7.26
N ALA A 337 16.50 11.35 8.18
CA ALA A 337 16.66 12.76 8.54
C ALA A 337 18.06 13.07 9.11
N LYS A 338 18.62 12.20 9.97
CA LYS A 338 19.96 12.37 10.53
C LYS A 338 21.07 12.13 9.52
N SER A 339 20.90 11.15 8.63
CA SER A 339 21.91 10.80 7.62
C SER A 339 21.92 11.80 6.46
N ARG A 340 20.79 12.43 6.13
CA ARG A 340 20.64 13.39 5.02
C ARG A 340 19.87 14.66 5.44
N PRO A 341 20.36 15.44 6.41
CA PRO A 341 19.62 16.57 6.99
C PRO A 341 19.32 17.67 5.97
N GLN A 342 20.29 18.02 5.13
CA GLN A 342 20.12 19.05 4.08
C GLN A 342 18.96 18.70 3.14
N ILE A 343 18.91 17.46 2.64
CA ILE A 343 17.84 17.00 1.74
C ILE A 343 16.51 16.89 2.46
N PHE A 344 16.49 16.38 3.69
CA PHE A 344 15.26 16.19 4.45
C PHE A 344 14.59 17.52 4.80
N PHE A 345 15.34 18.47 5.38
CA PHE A 345 14.79 19.77 5.80
C PHE A 345 14.53 20.73 4.63
N SER A 346 15.28 20.61 3.54
CA SER A 346 14.97 21.32 2.28
C SER A 346 13.85 20.67 1.48
N LEU A 347 13.20 19.60 1.98
CA LEU A 347 12.20 18.82 1.23
C LEU A 347 12.69 18.36 -0.16
N GLY A 348 14.00 18.16 -0.31
CA GLY A 348 14.66 17.73 -1.53
C GLY A 348 15.05 18.85 -2.50
N PHE A 349 14.82 20.13 -2.17
CA PHE A 349 15.18 21.26 -3.03
C PHE A 349 16.70 21.44 -3.15
N ASP A 350 17.44 21.11 -2.09
CA ASP A 350 18.91 21.25 -2.04
C ASP A 350 19.62 19.94 -2.45
N THR A 351 19.15 19.31 -3.52
CA THR A 351 19.78 18.09 -4.07
C THR A 351 20.87 18.45 -5.07
N THR A 352 22.02 17.75 -5.00
CA THR A 352 23.10 17.95 -5.97
C THR A 352 22.65 17.62 -7.39
N ILE A 353 23.20 18.29 -8.41
CA ILE A 353 22.82 18.08 -9.83
C ILE A 353 22.94 16.60 -10.23
N LYS A 354 23.92 15.87 -9.69
CA LYS A 354 24.16 14.44 -9.92
C LYS A 354 23.12 13.52 -9.26
N GLU A 355 22.46 13.99 -8.20
CA GLU A 355 21.36 13.28 -7.54
C GLU A 355 20.01 13.66 -8.14
N LYS A 356 19.83 14.90 -8.58
CA LYS A 356 18.66 15.36 -9.32
C LYS A 356 18.50 14.56 -10.62
N SER A 357 19.59 14.33 -11.36
CA SER A 357 19.67 13.45 -12.55
C SER A 357 19.28 11.99 -12.28
N ARG A 358 19.36 11.55 -11.03
CA ARG A 358 19.08 10.19 -10.59
C ARG A 358 17.76 10.06 -9.85
N SER A 359 17.16 11.17 -9.43
CA SER A 359 15.91 11.19 -8.67
C SER A 359 14.74 10.99 -9.63
N VAL A 360 14.08 9.83 -9.51
CA VAL A 360 12.96 9.46 -10.38
C VAL A 360 11.75 10.38 -10.21
N VAL A 361 11.73 11.14 -9.12
CA VAL A 361 10.64 12.04 -8.75
C VAL A 361 10.83 13.45 -9.34
N SER A 362 12.07 13.84 -9.70
CA SER A 362 12.41 15.22 -10.06
C SER A 362 12.74 15.45 -11.54
N LEU A 363 12.69 14.43 -12.41
CA LEU A 363 12.97 14.63 -13.82
C LEU A 363 11.88 14.05 -14.72
N SER A 364 11.42 14.89 -15.64
CA SER A 364 11.20 14.52 -17.02
C SER A 364 11.37 15.79 -17.85
N GLU A 365 12.34 15.76 -18.77
CA GLU A 365 12.55 16.77 -19.80
C GLU A 365 11.38 16.72 -20.80
N ASP A 366 10.27 17.39 -20.50
CA ASP A 366 9.27 17.71 -21.52
C ASP A 366 9.76 18.91 -22.35
N HIS A 367 10.84 18.72 -23.11
CA HIS A 367 11.33 19.67 -24.13
C HIS A 367 11.72 18.94 -25.42
N SER A 368 10.77 18.24 -26.06
CA SER A 368 10.94 17.86 -27.48
C SER A 368 9.68 17.46 -28.26
N LYS A 369 8.45 17.71 -27.79
CA LYS A 369 7.23 17.41 -28.59
C LYS A 369 6.50 18.60 -29.21
N PHE A 370 7.03 19.81 -29.06
CA PHE A 370 6.50 21.01 -29.73
C PHE A 370 7.64 21.77 -30.43
N LYS A 371 8.25 21.16 -31.46
CA LYS A 371 9.01 21.84 -32.53
C LYS A 371 9.66 20.85 -33.51
N VAL A 372 8.88 20.04 -34.22
CA VAL A 372 9.26 19.56 -35.57
C VAL A 372 7.99 19.41 -36.41
N ALA A 373 7.47 20.55 -36.84
CA ALA A 373 6.64 20.66 -38.04
C ALA A 373 7.19 21.86 -38.80
N GLY A 374 8.13 21.60 -39.70
CA GLY A 374 8.76 22.63 -40.52
C GLY A 374 10.16 22.23 -40.99
N SER A 375 10.32 22.25 -42.31
CA SER A 375 11.55 22.14 -43.11
C SER A 375 12.31 20.82 -43.07
N VAL A 376 11.89 19.92 -43.98
CA VAL A 376 12.78 18.98 -44.66
C VAL A 376 13.63 19.77 -45.65
N GLU A 377 14.95 19.75 -45.50
CA GLU A 377 15.87 20.02 -46.61
C GLU A 377 17.09 19.08 -46.53
N LYS A 378 17.44 18.53 -47.69
CA LYS A 378 18.45 17.48 -47.92
C LYS A 378 19.83 18.11 -48.14
N SER A 379 20.89 17.47 -47.61
CA SER A 379 22.19 17.22 -48.28
C SER A 379 23.12 16.50 -47.29
N SER A 380 23.44 15.22 -47.45
CA SER A 380 24.59 14.64 -48.18
C SER A 380 26.00 15.10 -47.72
N VAL A 381 26.85 14.09 -47.46
CA VAL A 381 28.31 13.96 -47.71
C VAL A 381 29.15 13.53 -46.50
N ARG A 382 29.92 12.45 -46.75
CA ARG A 382 31.07 11.83 -46.07
C ARG A 382 32.00 12.76 -45.27
N ALA A 383 32.60 12.22 -44.20
CA ALA A 383 34.05 11.95 -44.12
C ALA A 383 34.43 11.26 -42.80
N GLU A 384 35.35 10.30 -42.90
CA GLU A 384 36.12 9.69 -41.83
C GLU A 384 37.03 10.72 -41.16
N GLU A 385 37.32 10.58 -39.86
CA GLU A 385 38.67 10.90 -39.37
C GLU A 385 39.00 10.14 -38.06
N HIS A 386 40.10 9.40 -38.14
CA HIS A 386 40.79 8.69 -37.08
C HIS A 386 41.44 9.66 -36.08
N PHE A 387 41.39 9.35 -34.77
CA PHE A 387 42.52 9.66 -33.88
C PHE A 387 42.70 8.60 -32.79
N ASN A 388 43.70 7.75 -32.99
CA ASN A 388 44.30 6.87 -31.99
C ASN A 388 45.35 7.66 -31.20
N VAL A 389 45.27 7.72 -29.87
CA VAL A 389 46.45 8.00 -29.02
C VAL A 389 46.49 7.03 -27.84
N ARG A 390 47.59 6.28 -27.79
CA ARG A 390 47.91 5.21 -26.84
C ARG A 390 49.21 5.60 -26.13
N ARG A 391 49.21 5.73 -24.80
CA ARG A 391 50.32 5.63 -23.80
C ARG A 391 49.94 6.45 -22.56
N ARG A 392 50.24 6.09 -21.31
CA ARG A 392 51.35 5.27 -20.79
C ARG A 392 50.97 4.72 -19.41
N LYS A 393 51.41 3.48 -19.16
CA LYS A 393 51.35 2.72 -17.91
C LYS A 393 52.45 3.27 -16.98
N ASN A 394 52.14 3.64 -15.74
CA ASN A 394 53.13 3.80 -14.68
C ASN A 394 52.78 2.84 -13.53
N VAL A 395 53.76 1.99 -13.23
CA VAL A 395 53.77 0.99 -12.17
C VAL A 395 54.58 1.60 -11.03
N ILE A 396 54.00 1.70 -9.83
CA ILE A 396 54.74 1.85 -8.57
C ILE A 396 54.11 0.87 -7.58
N LYS A 397 54.88 -0.17 -7.24
CA LYS A 397 54.86 -0.99 -6.02
C LYS A 397 55.59 -0.19 -4.92
N ASP A 398 55.39 -0.27 -3.62
CA ASP A 398 54.65 -1.09 -2.66
C ASP A 398 54.47 -0.15 -1.42
N ASP A 399 53.38 -0.24 -0.66
CA ASP A 399 53.47 -0.61 0.77
C ASP A 399 52.08 -0.91 1.35
N VAL A 400 52.02 -2.00 2.11
CA VAL A 400 50.83 -2.63 2.64
C VAL A 400 50.57 -2.10 4.06
N SER A 401 49.48 -1.36 4.23
CA SER A 401 48.80 -1.25 5.52
C SER A 401 47.30 -1.49 5.31
N ASN A 402 46.89 -2.72 5.60
CA ASN A 402 45.50 -3.16 5.55
C ASN A 402 44.72 -2.52 6.71
N ALA A 403 44.08 -1.38 6.46
CA ALA A 403 42.92 -0.94 7.23
C ALA A 403 41.66 -1.31 6.41
N PRO A 404 40.65 -1.98 7.00
CA PRO A 404 39.42 -2.25 6.28
C PRO A 404 38.67 -0.93 6.11
N ILE A 405 38.77 -0.35 4.91
CA ILE A 405 37.90 0.72 4.47
C ILE A 405 36.52 0.08 4.25
N GLU A 406 35.68 0.10 5.29
CA GLU A 406 34.24 -0.02 5.11
C GLU A 406 33.82 1.10 4.16
N SER A 407 33.58 0.75 2.89
CA SER A 407 33.06 1.67 1.90
C SER A 407 31.64 2.04 2.31
N GLU A 408 31.44 3.24 2.85
CA GLU A 408 30.12 3.83 2.92
C GLU A 408 29.46 3.70 1.53
N PRO A 409 28.20 3.22 1.46
CA PRO A 409 27.52 3.06 0.18
C PRO A 409 27.54 4.42 -0.53
N ALA A 410 28.07 4.43 -1.75
CA ALA A 410 28.23 5.63 -2.55
C ALA A 410 26.93 6.48 -2.47
N ALA A 411 27.07 7.77 -2.15
CA ALA A 411 26.04 8.68 -1.66
C ALA A 411 24.73 8.83 -2.47
N GLY A 412 24.45 8.00 -3.48
CA GLY A 412 23.22 8.01 -4.27
C GLY A 412 22.60 6.63 -4.57
N GLN A 413 22.92 5.57 -3.81
CA GLN A 413 22.31 4.24 -3.95
C GLN A 413 21.76 3.72 -2.60
N GLY A 414 20.76 2.84 -2.66
CA GLY A 414 20.12 2.24 -1.49
C GLY A 414 19.16 3.18 -0.76
N TYR A 415 18.94 2.89 0.53
CA TYR A 415 17.94 3.57 1.36
C TYR A 415 18.21 5.08 1.56
N LEU A 416 19.47 5.51 1.52
CA LEU A 416 19.86 6.91 1.73
C LEU A 416 19.78 7.77 0.45
N SER A 417 19.25 7.22 -0.65
CA SER A 417 19.07 7.95 -1.90
C SER A 417 18.05 9.09 -1.77
N ALA A 418 18.25 10.19 -2.49
CA ALA A 418 17.30 11.30 -2.56
C ALA A 418 15.91 10.87 -3.07
N SER A 419 15.85 9.83 -3.92
CA SER A 419 14.59 9.26 -4.44
C SER A 419 13.67 8.68 -3.35
N VAL A 420 14.22 8.34 -2.18
CA VAL A 420 13.48 7.73 -1.06
C VAL A 420 12.72 8.78 -0.23
N LEU A 421 13.14 10.05 -0.28
CA LEU A 421 12.57 11.15 0.52
C LEU A 421 11.03 11.24 0.50
N PRO A 422 10.34 11.30 -0.65
CA PRO A 422 8.88 11.45 -0.64
C PRO A 422 8.17 10.29 0.04
N PHE A 423 8.71 9.07 -0.06
CA PHE A 423 8.16 7.92 0.63
C PHE A 423 8.38 8.00 2.14
N VAL A 424 9.54 8.48 2.60
CA VAL A 424 9.84 8.70 4.03
C VAL A 424 8.95 9.78 4.63
N LEU A 425 8.73 10.90 3.92
CA LEU A 425 7.81 11.95 4.35
C LEU A 425 6.37 11.42 4.44
N HIS A 426 5.94 10.65 3.45
CA HIS A 426 4.62 10.02 3.44
C HIS A 426 4.46 9.02 4.59
N LEU A 427 5.48 8.19 4.87
CA LEU A 427 5.50 7.29 6.03
C LEU A 427 5.43 8.07 7.35
N GLY A 428 6.17 9.17 7.48
CA GLY A 428 6.13 10.03 8.67
C GLY A 428 4.74 10.60 8.93
N PHE A 429 4.09 11.12 7.89
CA PHE A 429 2.71 11.62 7.97
C PHE A 429 1.72 10.52 8.37
N MET A 430 1.82 9.34 7.76
CA MET A 430 0.97 8.20 8.08
C MET A 430 1.21 7.69 9.51
N ALA A 431 2.46 7.54 9.93
CA ALA A 431 2.79 7.10 11.29
C ALA A 431 2.33 8.10 12.35
N GLY A 432 2.49 9.41 12.09
CA GLY A 432 1.95 10.46 12.96
C GLY A 432 0.43 10.39 13.09
N THR A 433 -0.28 10.19 11.97
CA THR A 433 -1.75 10.02 11.97
C THR A 433 -2.18 8.77 12.73
N ALA A 434 -1.48 7.65 12.50
CA ALA A 434 -1.75 6.38 13.17
C ALA A 434 -1.53 6.46 14.69
N PHE A 435 -0.53 7.23 15.13
CA PHE A 435 -0.22 7.39 16.54
C PHE A 435 -1.13 8.40 17.25
N LEU A 436 -1.44 9.53 16.61
CA LEU A 436 -2.11 10.67 17.26
C LEU A 436 -3.64 10.67 17.09
N VAL A 437 -4.17 10.07 16.03
CA VAL A 437 -5.59 10.20 15.66
C VAL A 437 -6.32 8.87 15.68
N MET A 438 -5.68 7.82 15.17
CA MET A 438 -6.29 6.49 15.02
C MET A 438 -6.18 5.66 16.30
N HIS A 439 -6.93 4.56 16.33
CA HIS A 439 -6.68 3.50 17.31
C HIS A 439 -5.35 2.84 16.97
N VAL A 440 -4.42 2.90 17.91
CA VAL A 440 -3.01 2.53 17.69
C VAL A 440 -2.85 1.06 17.30
N GLN A 441 -3.75 0.19 17.75
CA GLN A 441 -3.78 -1.22 17.38
C GLN A 441 -3.96 -1.47 15.86
N VAL A 442 -4.57 -0.52 15.14
CA VAL A 442 -4.75 -0.57 13.67
C VAL A 442 -3.49 -0.14 12.91
N ALA A 443 -2.48 0.44 13.59
CA ALA A 443 -1.29 0.98 12.96
C ALA A 443 -0.52 -0.06 12.12
N THR A 444 -0.44 -1.31 12.60
CA THR A 444 0.23 -2.40 11.88
C THR A 444 -0.35 -2.61 10.49
N ARG A 445 -1.67 -2.62 10.39
CA ARG A 445 -2.43 -2.81 9.15
C ARG A 445 -2.48 -1.55 8.29
N PHE A 446 -2.46 -0.39 8.92
CA PHE A 446 -2.46 0.91 8.24
C PHE A 446 -1.13 1.19 7.53
N LEU A 447 -0.02 0.86 8.18
CA LEU A 447 1.33 1.16 7.69
C LEU A 447 1.92 0.06 6.81
N SER A 448 1.37 -1.16 6.82
CA SER A 448 1.97 -2.35 6.19
C SER A 448 2.20 -2.26 4.68
N ALA A 449 1.51 -1.37 3.95
CA ALA A 449 1.74 -1.16 2.52
C ALA A 449 2.83 -0.11 2.22
N SER A 450 3.51 0.43 3.23
CA SER A 450 4.49 1.51 3.08
C SER A 450 5.89 0.97 2.74
N PRO A 451 6.44 1.22 1.54
CA PRO A 451 7.74 0.67 1.16
C PRO A 451 8.92 1.01 2.10
N PRO A 452 9.05 2.23 2.66
CA PRO A 452 10.20 2.59 3.48
C PRO A 452 10.36 1.78 4.77
N LEU A 453 9.31 1.13 5.27
CA LEU A 453 9.42 0.22 6.42
C LEU A 453 10.32 -0.95 6.08
N TYR A 454 10.05 -1.60 4.95
CA TYR A 454 10.79 -2.78 4.52
C TYR A 454 12.12 -2.41 3.89
N TRP A 455 12.22 -1.27 3.19
CA TRP A 455 13.51 -0.77 2.71
C TRP A 455 14.47 -0.50 3.85
N PHE A 456 13.99 0.13 4.93
CA PHE A 456 14.79 0.39 6.12
C PHE A 456 15.15 -0.89 6.87
N ALA A 457 14.19 -1.80 7.06
CA ALA A 457 14.45 -3.10 7.68
C ALA A 457 15.49 -3.91 6.89
N SER A 458 15.38 -3.94 5.56
CA SER A 458 16.35 -4.57 4.66
C SER A 458 17.73 -3.90 4.75
N TYR A 459 17.78 -2.57 4.82
CA TYR A 459 19.02 -1.80 5.01
C TYR A 459 19.72 -2.11 6.35
N ILE A 460 18.96 -2.20 7.45
CA ILE A 460 19.48 -2.61 8.76
C ILE A 460 20.10 -4.01 8.66
N MET A 461 19.40 -4.94 8.03
CA MET A 461 19.85 -6.33 7.87
C MET A 461 21.09 -6.48 6.98
N ALA A 462 21.23 -5.61 5.97
CA ALA A 462 22.39 -5.61 5.10
C ALA A 462 23.68 -5.10 5.79
N ASN A 463 23.55 -4.41 6.94
CA ASN A 463 24.67 -3.81 7.68
C ASN A 463 24.82 -4.40 9.10
N PRO A 464 25.15 -5.69 9.25
CA PRO A 464 25.18 -6.38 10.53
C PRO A 464 26.23 -5.83 11.51
N ALA A 465 27.35 -5.27 11.01
CA ALA A 465 28.37 -4.66 11.86
C ALA A 465 27.81 -3.52 12.74
N LYS A 466 26.86 -2.74 12.20
CA LYS A 466 26.21 -1.63 12.92
C LYS A 466 24.94 -2.06 13.66
N TYR A 467 24.28 -3.13 13.22
CA TYR A 467 22.95 -3.53 13.69
C TYR A 467 22.81 -5.02 14.03
N HIS A 468 23.83 -5.59 14.69
CA HIS A 468 24.07 -7.03 14.82
C HIS A 468 22.89 -7.89 15.34
N ARG A 469 21.87 -7.30 15.99
CA ARG A 469 20.69 -8.00 16.53
C ARG A 469 19.35 -7.57 15.96
N TRP A 470 19.27 -6.45 15.25
CA TRP A 470 17.98 -5.88 14.83
C TRP A 470 17.30 -6.69 13.72
N GLY A 471 18.09 -7.26 12.79
CA GLY A 471 17.54 -8.12 11.74
C GLY A 471 16.80 -9.35 12.27
N TYR A 472 17.38 -10.01 13.30
CA TYR A 472 16.74 -11.15 13.96
C TYR A 472 15.45 -10.75 14.67
N LEU A 473 15.43 -9.59 15.34
CA LEU A 473 14.23 -9.09 16.01
C LEU A 473 13.10 -8.80 15.03
N VAL A 474 13.39 -8.23 13.86
CA VAL A 474 12.37 -7.98 12.81
C VAL A 474 11.76 -9.30 12.33
N TRP A 475 12.59 -10.32 12.06
CA TRP A 475 12.10 -11.64 11.65
C TRP A 475 11.31 -12.36 12.75
N ALA A 476 11.79 -12.32 13.99
CA ALA A 476 11.10 -12.92 15.13
C ALA A 476 9.73 -12.26 15.34
N TYR A 477 9.66 -10.93 15.22
CA TYR A 477 8.42 -10.17 15.27
C TYR A 477 7.45 -10.57 14.15
N SER A 478 7.93 -10.61 12.90
CA SER A 478 7.14 -11.06 11.75
C SER A 478 6.61 -12.49 11.92
N ALA A 479 7.47 -13.44 12.30
CA ALA A 479 7.09 -14.83 12.50
C ALA A 479 6.12 -15.00 13.67
N GLY A 480 6.35 -14.29 14.78
CA GLY A 480 5.46 -14.26 15.94
C GLY A 480 4.07 -13.78 15.57
N TYR A 481 3.95 -12.69 14.81
CA TYR A 481 2.65 -12.17 14.37
C TYR A 481 1.96 -13.05 13.34
N ILE A 482 2.70 -13.74 12.48
CA ILE A 482 2.12 -14.71 11.55
C ILE A 482 1.52 -15.87 12.33
N LEU A 483 2.27 -16.47 13.26
CA LEU A 483 1.79 -17.60 14.05
C LEU A 483 0.66 -17.22 14.99
N LEU A 484 0.89 -16.21 15.84
CA LEU A 484 -0.07 -15.76 16.84
C LEU A 484 -1.28 -15.09 16.18
N GLY A 485 -1.07 -14.31 15.12
CA GLY A 485 -2.15 -13.66 14.39
C GLY A 485 -3.03 -14.68 13.68
N SER A 486 -2.45 -15.68 12.99
CA SER A 486 -3.26 -16.77 12.42
C SER A 486 -4.05 -17.52 13.48
N LEU A 487 -3.44 -17.78 14.65
CA LEU A 487 -4.11 -18.46 15.77
C LEU A 487 -5.30 -17.64 16.30
N LEU A 488 -5.05 -16.40 16.71
CA LEU A 488 -6.03 -15.57 17.39
C LEU A 488 -7.12 -15.07 16.42
N PHE A 489 -6.74 -14.54 15.25
CA PHE A 489 -7.69 -14.03 14.26
C PHE A 489 -8.68 -15.10 13.81
N SER A 490 -8.17 -16.29 13.47
CA SER A 490 -9.01 -17.36 12.92
C SER A 490 -10.00 -17.92 13.95
N ASN A 491 -9.69 -17.78 15.24
CA ASN A 491 -10.53 -18.24 16.35
C ASN A 491 -11.28 -17.11 17.08
N PHE A 492 -11.42 -15.95 16.44
CA PHE A 492 -12.17 -14.80 16.99
C PHE A 492 -11.63 -14.24 18.32
N TYR A 493 -10.32 -14.37 18.54
CA TYR A 493 -9.63 -13.68 19.64
C TYR A 493 -9.03 -12.34 19.17
N PRO A 494 -9.17 -11.27 19.96
CA PRO A 494 -8.59 -9.97 19.62
C PRO A 494 -7.06 -10.08 19.55
N PHE A 495 -6.46 -9.59 18.47
CA PHE A 495 -5.00 -9.77 18.24
C PHE A 495 -4.28 -8.57 17.59
N THR A 496 -5.03 -7.58 17.12
CA THR A 496 -4.68 -6.23 16.64
C THR A 496 -5.99 -5.46 16.51
#